data_AF-A0A068Y1Y3-F1
#
_entry.id   AF-A0A068Y1Y3-F1
#
_cell.length_a   1.000
_cell.length_b   1.000
_cell.length_c   1.000
_cell.angle_alpha   90.00
_cell.angle_beta   90.00
_cell.angle_gamma   90.00
#
_symmetry.space_group_name_H-M   'P 1'
#
loop_
_entity.id
_entity.type
_entity.pdbx_description
1 polymer ?
#
loop_
_entity_poly.entity_id
_entity_poly.type
_entity_poly.pdbx_seq_one_letter_code
_entity_poly.pdbx_strand_id
1 'polypeptide(L)'
;MYRKETTRHHAREINNKERAKRAKEKRQRRKEQKRSGKIAGIPHTLETLRNPDETILPKDDADLLREEENDELSRIYSNAVEPKLLLTHSDRVTPHTIGFCKELSRVIPNTTLVPRWHLPLKKLIPKAIEHGYTALLVVNEDMKKINTLIVSHLPDGPTATFHVTNVIPCRKLRALKNRGIEEDVIPHLILNRFMTTLGRRVERILGALFPSASRGPPLPHCRTVVFHNQRDFIFFRHYRYIHRKNNDATGSKRKKVNEEEVGEMEGVGPSTEPLDHVVVNEVGPRFTLKLKSIQLGTFDSQFGDYEWVKKGAVIGKSRRTFVL
;
A
#
# COMPACT_ATOMS: atom_id res chain seq x y z
N MET A 1 -12.78 -4.69 63.65
CA MET A 1 -12.87 -4.10 62.29
C MET A 1 -12.73 -5.23 61.26
N TYR A 2 -13.82 -5.69 60.65
CA TYR A 2 -13.77 -6.74 59.63
C TYR A 2 -13.43 -6.14 58.26
N ARG A 3 -12.20 -6.41 57.78
CA ARG A 3 -11.77 -6.09 56.42
C ARG A 3 -12.45 -7.06 55.47
N LYS A 4 -13.55 -6.65 54.83
CA LYS A 4 -14.20 -7.46 53.78
C LYS A 4 -13.21 -7.64 52.64
N GLU A 5 -12.64 -8.84 52.53
CA GLU A 5 -11.87 -9.24 51.36
C GLU A 5 -12.80 -9.21 50.16
N THR A 6 -12.62 -8.21 49.30
CA THR A 6 -13.36 -8.08 48.06
C THR A 6 -12.95 -9.24 47.16
N THR A 7 -13.85 -10.20 46.96
CA THR A 7 -13.61 -11.29 46.02
C THR A 7 -13.25 -10.72 44.65
N ARG A 8 -12.38 -11.40 43.89
CA ARG A 8 -11.97 -10.98 42.53
C ARG A 8 -13.15 -10.63 41.61
N HIS A 9 -14.30 -11.28 41.82
CA HIS A 9 -15.54 -11.00 41.10
C HIS A 9 -16.12 -9.63 41.45
N HIS A 10 -16.19 -9.29 42.74
CA HIS A 10 -16.70 -8.01 43.21
C HIS A 10 -15.83 -6.83 42.76
N ALA A 11 -14.50 -7.00 42.78
CA ALA A 11 -13.57 -5.99 42.23
C ALA A 11 -13.77 -5.76 40.72
N ARG A 12 -14.06 -6.82 39.94
CA ARG A 12 -14.38 -6.70 38.50
C ARG A 12 -15.70 -5.95 38.26
N GLU A 13 -16.73 -6.23 39.06
CA GLU A 13 -18.02 -5.53 38.94
C GLU A 13 -17.89 -4.03 39.23
N ILE A 14 -17.15 -3.65 40.27
CA ILE A 14 -16.89 -2.24 40.60
C ILE A 14 -16.19 -1.55 39.42
N ASN A 15 -15.13 -2.18 38.88
CA ASN A 15 -14.37 -1.63 37.77
C ASN A 15 -15.22 -1.51 36.49
N ASN A 16 -16.11 -2.48 36.23
CA ASN A 16 -17.05 -2.43 35.12
C ASN A 16 -18.09 -1.31 35.29
N LYS A 17 -18.63 -1.12 36.51
CA LYS A 17 -19.56 -0.02 36.84
C LYS A 17 -18.88 1.35 36.69
N GLU A 18 -17.65 1.51 37.16
CA GLU A 18 -16.87 2.73 36.96
C GLU A 18 -16.60 3.02 35.48
N ARG A 19 -16.24 1.98 34.70
CA ARG A 19 -16.02 2.11 33.26
C ARG A 19 -17.28 2.50 32.52
N ALA A 20 -18.44 1.96 32.92
CA ALA A 20 -19.74 2.33 32.38
C ALA A 20 -20.12 3.78 32.72
N LYS A 21 -19.85 4.24 33.95
CA LYS A 21 -20.07 5.64 34.37
C LYS A 21 -19.21 6.61 33.57
N ARG A 22 -17.91 6.36 33.47
CA ARG A 22 -16.97 7.15 32.63
C ARG A 22 -17.38 7.19 31.15
N ALA A 23 -17.91 6.08 30.62
CA ALA A 23 -18.39 6.01 29.25
C ALA A 23 -19.66 6.86 29.02
N LYS A 24 -20.60 6.86 29.98
CA LYS A 24 -21.81 7.70 29.94
C LYS A 24 -21.44 9.19 30.00
N GLU A 25 -20.56 9.59 30.91
CA GLU A 25 -20.05 10.97 31.03
C GLU A 25 -19.36 11.43 29.74
N LYS A 26 -18.48 10.60 29.16
CA LYS A 26 -17.82 10.90 27.88
C LYS A 26 -18.83 11.04 26.73
N ARG A 27 -19.93 10.28 26.74
CA ARG A 27 -20.99 10.37 25.72
C ARG A 27 -21.81 11.66 25.89
N GLN A 28 -22.13 12.06 27.13
CA GLN A 28 -22.79 13.33 27.41
C GLN A 28 -21.93 14.51 26.98
N ARG A 29 -20.65 14.54 27.38
CA ARG A 29 -19.68 15.57 26.96
C ARG A 29 -19.54 15.68 25.43
N ARG A 30 -19.59 14.55 24.71
CA ARG A 30 -19.61 14.54 23.23
C ARG A 30 -20.91 15.11 22.64
N LYS A 31 -22.06 14.86 23.27
CA LYS A 31 -23.35 15.43 22.83
C LYS A 31 -23.38 16.94 23.05
N GLU A 32 -22.90 17.41 24.19
CA GLU A 32 -22.76 18.84 24.51
C GLU A 32 -21.80 19.54 23.55
N GLN A 33 -20.65 18.92 23.24
CA GLN A 33 -19.71 19.43 22.24
C GLN A 33 -20.36 19.55 20.86
N LYS A 34 -21.09 18.52 20.41
CA LYS A 34 -21.84 18.56 19.14
C LYS A 34 -22.90 19.66 19.14
N ARG A 35 -23.61 19.86 20.25
CA ARG A 35 -24.64 20.90 20.40
C ARG A 35 -24.03 22.31 20.41
N SER A 36 -22.83 22.46 20.98
CA SER A 36 -22.12 23.73 21.06
C SER A 36 -21.48 24.18 19.74
N GLY A 37 -21.48 23.35 18.69
CA GLY A 37 -20.89 23.68 17.38
C GLY A 37 -19.37 23.90 17.41
N LYS A 38 -18.68 23.67 18.53
CA LYS A 38 -17.22 23.81 18.63
C LYS A 38 -16.56 22.86 17.62
N ILE A 39 -15.70 23.42 16.78
CA ILE A 39 -14.87 22.66 15.84
C ILE A 39 -14.14 21.59 16.66
N ALA A 40 -14.33 20.33 16.29
CA ALA A 40 -13.67 19.22 16.96
C ALA A 40 -12.16 19.39 16.78
N GLY A 41 -11.42 19.46 17.89
CA GLY A 41 -9.96 19.51 17.84
C GLY A 41 -9.38 18.31 17.09
N ILE A 42 -8.19 18.48 16.53
CA ILE A 42 -7.50 17.45 15.74
C ILE A 42 -7.36 16.18 16.61
N PRO A 43 -7.85 15.01 16.16
CA PRO A 43 -7.77 13.80 16.96
C PRO A 43 -6.31 13.39 17.15
N HIS A 44 -5.92 13.10 18.39
CA HIS A 44 -4.60 12.54 18.71
C HIS A 44 -4.49 11.09 18.21
N THR A 45 -4.17 10.94 16.92
CA THR A 45 -3.87 9.65 16.29
C THR A 45 -2.36 9.37 16.32
N LEU A 46 -1.95 8.14 16.02
CA LEU A 46 -0.52 7.81 15.91
C LEU A 46 0.19 8.58 14.79
N GLU A 47 -0.54 9.04 13.78
CA GLU A 47 0.01 9.90 12.72
C GLU A 47 0.25 11.32 13.27
N THR A 48 -0.73 11.87 14.00
CA THR A 48 -0.63 13.20 14.62
C THR A 48 0.46 13.27 15.70
N LEU A 49 0.66 12.15 16.42
CA LEU A 49 1.68 12.02 17.46
C LEU A 49 2.99 11.42 16.93
N ARG A 50 3.21 11.41 15.61
CA ARG A 50 4.49 10.98 15.00
C ARG A 50 5.60 11.89 15.53
N ASN A 51 6.75 11.30 15.85
CA ASN A 51 7.92 12.10 16.20
C ASN A 51 8.37 12.87 14.94
N PRO A 52 8.63 14.18 15.02
CA PRO A 52 9.16 14.93 13.89
C PRO A 52 10.49 14.29 13.47
N ASP A 53 10.67 14.17 12.16
CA ASP A 53 11.81 13.53 11.53
C ASP A 53 12.35 14.49 10.48
N GLU A 54 13.65 14.78 10.55
CA GLU A 54 14.34 15.73 9.68
C GLU A 54 14.40 15.23 8.24
N THR A 55 14.31 13.91 8.03
CA THR A 55 14.34 13.30 6.70
C THR A 55 13.04 13.48 5.91
N ILE A 56 11.99 14.05 6.52
CA ILE A 56 10.73 14.36 5.84
C ILE A 56 10.93 15.61 4.99
N LEU A 57 11.12 15.41 3.69
CA LEU A 57 11.34 16.49 2.73
C LEU A 57 10.08 16.71 1.86
N PRO A 58 9.79 17.98 1.48
CA PRO A 58 8.84 18.27 0.41
C PRO A 58 9.22 17.54 -0.88
N LYS A 59 8.22 17.26 -1.73
CA LYS A 59 8.47 16.60 -3.03
C LYS A 59 9.29 17.47 -3.99
N ASP A 60 9.13 18.78 -3.89
CA ASP A 60 9.71 19.75 -4.81
C ASP A 60 11.05 20.29 -4.30
N ASP A 61 11.67 19.61 -3.32
CA ASP A 61 12.97 20.00 -2.79
C ASP A 61 14.07 19.80 -3.85
N ALA A 62 14.89 20.83 -4.06
CA ALA A 62 15.84 20.85 -5.17
C ALA A 62 16.96 19.82 -5.03
N ASP A 63 17.38 19.52 -3.81
CA ASP A 63 18.47 18.56 -3.58
C ASP A 63 17.97 17.12 -3.75
N LEU A 64 16.74 16.84 -3.29
CA LEU A 64 16.07 15.57 -3.55
C LEU A 64 15.92 15.32 -5.07
N LEU A 65 15.45 16.33 -5.82
CA LEU A 65 15.29 16.19 -7.28
C LEU A 65 16.62 15.89 -7.98
N ARG A 66 17.72 16.55 -7.58
CA ARG A 66 19.05 16.28 -8.14
C ARG A 66 19.55 14.88 -7.83
N GLU A 67 19.30 14.39 -6.61
CA GLU A 67 19.63 13.01 -6.23
C GLU A 67 18.82 12.02 -7.09
N GLU A 68 17.53 12.29 -7.26
CA GLU A 68 16.61 11.49 -8.05
C GLU A 68 16.90 11.48 -9.56
N GLU A 69 17.42 12.56 -10.12
CA GLU A 69 17.82 12.64 -11.53
C GLU A 69 19.08 11.85 -11.83
N ASN A 70 19.99 11.73 -10.86
CA ASN A 70 21.30 11.09 -11.03
C ASN A 70 21.38 9.68 -10.45
N ASP A 71 20.25 9.12 -9.99
CA ASP A 71 20.23 7.78 -9.41
C ASP A 71 20.35 6.66 -10.46
N GLU A 72 20.51 5.44 -9.97
CA GLU A 72 20.66 4.24 -10.80
C GLU A 72 19.38 3.89 -11.59
N LEU A 73 18.24 4.44 -11.15
CA LEU A 73 16.91 4.20 -11.73
C LEU A 73 16.52 5.29 -12.74
N SER A 74 17.29 6.37 -12.85
CA SER A 74 17.07 7.54 -13.72
C SER A 74 16.74 7.13 -15.15
N ARG A 75 17.42 6.13 -15.69
CA ARG A 75 17.22 5.61 -17.07
C ARG A 75 15.80 5.07 -17.31
N ILE A 76 15.18 4.48 -16.29
CA ILE A 76 13.79 4.00 -16.36
C ILE A 76 12.82 5.17 -16.18
N TYR A 77 13.19 6.12 -15.31
CA TYR A 77 12.38 7.30 -15.04
C TYR A 77 12.36 8.28 -16.22
N SER A 78 13.45 8.40 -16.97
CA SER A 78 13.64 9.22 -18.17
C SER A 78 13.10 8.56 -19.45
N ASN A 79 12.48 7.38 -19.35
CA ASN A 79 11.93 6.60 -20.47
C ASN A 79 12.98 6.11 -21.48
N ALA A 80 14.26 6.09 -21.12
CA ALA A 80 15.31 5.56 -22.00
C ALA A 80 15.24 4.03 -22.12
N VAL A 81 14.77 3.35 -21.07
CA VAL A 81 14.60 1.89 -21.03
C VAL A 81 13.23 1.54 -20.45
N GLU A 82 12.47 0.70 -21.15
CA GLU A 82 11.23 0.15 -20.60
C GLU A 82 11.51 -0.98 -19.60
N PRO A 83 10.79 -1.04 -18.47
CA PRO A 83 11.03 -2.09 -17.50
C PRO A 83 10.62 -3.45 -18.07
N LYS A 84 11.55 -4.40 -18.00
CA LYS A 84 11.38 -5.81 -18.36
C LYS A 84 11.73 -6.64 -17.14
N LEU A 85 10.75 -7.33 -16.57
CA LEU A 85 10.88 -7.95 -15.26
C LEU A 85 10.97 -9.47 -15.35
N LEU A 86 11.92 -10.04 -14.63
CA LEU A 86 12.01 -11.47 -14.42
C LEU A 86 11.44 -11.80 -13.04
N LEU A 87 10.31 -12.50 -12.99
CA LEU A 87 9.73 -12.99 -11.73
C LEU A 87 10.11 -14.45 -11.54
N THR A 88 10.68 -14.76 -10.39
CA THR A 88 10.99 -16.13 -9.98
C THR A 88 10.62 -16.34 -8.52
N HIS A 89 10.52 -17.60 -8.11
CA HIS A 89 10.24 -17.99 -6.74
C HIS A 89 11.39 -18.83 -6.18
N SER A 90 11.44 -19.00 -4.87
CA SER A 90 12.37 -19.93 -4.23
C SER A 90 12.17 -21.35 -4.74
N ASP A 91 13.14 -22.21 -4.48
CA ASP A 91 13.09 -23.58 -4.92
C ASP A 91 12.03 -24.38 -4.12
N ARG A 92 11.40 -25.37 -4.76
CA ARG A 92 10.38 -26.27 -4.16
C ARG A 92 9.25 -25.57 -3.39
N VAL A 93 8.70 -24.49 -3.93
CA VAL A 93 7.56 -23.75 -3.33
C VAL A 93 6.23 -24.48 -3.44
N THR A 94 5.27 -24.11 -2.58
CA THR A 94 3.91 -24.63 -2.65
C THR A 94 3.13 -24.08 -3.85
N PRO A 95 2.08 -24.81 -4.30
CA PRO A 95 1.15 -24.30 -5.32
C PRO A 95 0.50 -22.96 -4.95
N HIS A 96 0.37 -22.66 -3.65
CA HIS A 96 -0.15 -21.38 -3.19
C HIS A 96 0.76 -20.22 -3.59
N THR A 97 2.07 -20.36 -3.42
CA THR A 97 3.08 -19.37 -3.80
C THR A 97 3.21 -19.26 -5.32
N ILE A 98 3.15 -20.38 -6.04
CA ILE A 98 3.12 -20.38 -7.51
C ILE A 98 1.89 -19.61 -8.01
N GLY A 99 0.72 -19.85 -7.42
CA GLY A 99 -0.51 -19.12 -7.74
C GLY A 99 -0.38 -17.62 -7.50
N PHE A 100 0.23 -17.23 -6.38
CA PHE A 100 0.52 -15.83 -6.09
C PHE A 100 1.48 -15.20 -7.12
N CYS A 101 2.53 -15.90 -7.54
CA CYS A 101 3.45 -15.41 -8.57
C CYS A 101 2.75 -15.24 -9.92
N LYS A 102 1.87 -16.16 -10.29
CA LYS A 102 1.04 -16.04 -11.50
C LYS A 102 0.10 -14.83 -11.43
N GLU A 103 -0.51 -14.59 -10.27
CA GLU A 103 -1.32 -13.39 -10.06
C GLU A 103 -0.48 -12.11 -10.16
N LEU A 104 0.71 -12.08 -9.53
CA LEU A 104 1.60 -10.92 -9.59
C LEU A 104 2.07 -10.60 -11.02
N SER A 105 2.40 -11.65 -11.79
CA SER A 105 2.81 -11.53 -13.20
C SER A 105 1.72 -10.95 -14.11
N ARG A 106 0.44 -11.03 -13.72
CA ARG A 106 -0.67 -10.40 -14.45
C ARG A 106 -0.92 -8.96 -14.04
N VAL A 107 -0.52 -8.59 -12.82
CA VAL A 107 -0.73 -7.23 -12.29
C VAL A 107 0.36 -6.30 -12.76
N ILE A 108 1.62 -6.73 -12.69
CA ILE A 108 2.74 -5.92 -13.13
C ILE A 108 2.98 -6.19 -14.62
N PRO A 109 2.94 -5.16 -15.49
CA PRO A 109 3.21 -5.32 -16.91
C PRO A 109 4.65 -5.80 -17.16
N ASN A 110 4.92 -6.28 -18.38
CA ASN A 110 6.26 -6.70 -18.83
C ASN A 110 6.97 -7.74 -17.93
N THR A 111 6.20 -8.54 -17.19
CA THR A 111 6.74 -9.55 -16.26
C THR A 111 6.74 -10.93 -16.88
N THR A 112 7.90 -11.57 -16.92
CA THR A 112 8.06 -12.98 -17.29
C THR A 112 8.23 -13.84 -16.05
N LEU A 113 7.30 -14.77 -15.79
CA LEU A 113 7.42 -15.73 -14.69
C LEU A 113 8.25 -16.95 -15.14
N VAL A 114 9.38 -17.20 -14.48
CA VAL A 114 10.29 -18.33 -14.75
C VAL A 114 10.56 -19.14 -13.47
N PRO A 115 10.33 -20.46 -13.47
CA PRO A 115 10.71 -21.32 -12.35
C PRO A 115 12.24 -21.43 -12.26
N ARG A 116 12.77 -21.47 -11.04
CA ARG A 116 14.23 -21.43 -10.82
C ARG A 116 14.95 -22.76 -11.01
N TRP A 117 14.25 -23.89 -10.83
CA TRP A 117 14.79 -25.26 -10.92
C TRP A 117 16.21 -25.42 -10.37
N HIS A 118 16.39 -25.20 -9.05
CA HIS A 118 17.70 -25.30 -8.38
C HIS A 118 18.82 -24.34 -8.84
N LEU A 119 18.55 -23.38 -9.73
CA LEU A 119 19.57 -22.42 -10.17
C LEU A 119 19.86 -21.36 -9.08
N PRO A 120 21.11 -21.17 -8.65
CA PRO A 120 21.44 -20.11 -7.67
C PRO A 120 21.33 -18.72 -8.29
N LEU A 121 20.94 -17.73 -7.48
CA LEU A 121 20.75 -16.34 -7.94
C LEU A 121 22.02 -15.74 -8.56
N LYS A 122 23.20 -16.10 -8.02
CA LYS A 122 24.51 -15.69 -8.57
C LYS A 122 24.71 -16.07 -10.05
N LYS A 123 24.11 -17.17 -10.50
CA LYS A 123 24.13 -17.59 -11.92
C LYS A 123 22.96 -17.04 -12.72
N LEU A 124 21.84 -16.74 -12.06
CA LEU A 124 20.64 -16.20 -12.69
C LEU A 124 20.81 -14.73 -13.07
N ILE A 125 21.42 -13.92 -12.19
CA ILE A 125 21.57 -12.47 -12.39
C ILE A 125 22.36 -12.14 -13.67
N PRO A 126 23.55 -12.72 -13.93
CA PRO A 126 24.28 -12.46 -15.18
C PRO A 126 23.49 -12.86 -16.43
N LYS A 127 22.78 -13.99 -16.38
CA LYS A 127 21.90 -14.42 -17.48
C LYS A 127 20.73 -13.46 -17.70
N ALA A 128 20.15 -12.94 -16.62
CA ALA A 128 19.07 -11.97 -16.71
C ALA A 128 19.56 -10.66 -17.35
N ILE A 129 20.78 -10.22 -17.02
CA ILE A 129 21.44 -9.06 -17.63
C ILE A 129 21.68 -9.31 -19.13
N GLU A 130 22.20 -10.50 -19.50
CA GLU A 130 22.42 -10.90 -20.90
C GLU A 130 21.12 -10.89 -21.72
N HIS A 131 20.00 -11.31 -21.12
CA HIS A 131 18.67 -11.27 -21.74
C HIS A 131 17.98 -9.88 -21.68
N GLY A 132 18.67 -8.87 -21.17
CA GLY A 132 18.19 -7.48 -21.10
C GLY A 132 17.04 -7.26 -20.11
N TYR A 133 16.96 -8.05 -19.04
CA TYR A 133 16.01 -7.77 -17.95
C TYR A 133 16.49 -6.57 -17.12
N THR A 134 15.57 -5.68 -16.77
CA THR A 134 15.84 -4.47 -15.97
C THR A 134 15.65 -4.72 -14.48
N ALA A 135 14.85 -5.72 -14.08
CA ALA A 135 14.71 -6.08 -12.69
C ALA A 135 14.39 -7.57 -12.49
N LEU A 136 14.85 -8.09 -11.36
CA LEU A 136 14.62 -9.44 -10.88
C LEU A 136 13.75 -9.39 -9.61
N LEU A 137 12.59 -10.04 -9.67
CA LEU A 137 11.69 -10.22 -8.55
C LEU A 137 11.81 -11.66 -8.03
N VAL A 138 12.10 -11.81 -6.74
CA VAL A 138 12.22 -13.11 -6.09
C VAL A 138 11.21 -13.23 -4.95
N VAL A 139 10.28 -14.17 -5.08
CA VAL A 139 9.34 -14.52 -3.99
C VAL A 139 9.88 -15.70 -3.21
N ASN A 140 10.03 -15.55 -1.90
CA ASN A 140 10.46 -16.61 -0.99
C ASN A 140 9.31 -17.11 -0.10
N GLU A 141 9.32 -18.40 0.17
CA GLU A 141 8.38 -19.10 1.05
C GLU A 141 9.12 -19.69 2.25
N ASP A 142 8.50 -19.61 3.42
CA ASP A 142 8.96 -20.23 4.65
C ASP A 142 7.79 -20.92 5.35
N MET A 143 7.98 -22.17 5.80
CA MET A 143 6.94 -23.00 6.42
C MET A 143 5.59 -22.96 5.67
N LYS A 144 5.59 -23.12 4.33
CA LYS A 144 4.39 -23.08 3.47
C LYS A 144 3.65 -21.74 3.46
N LYS A 145 4.31 -20.65 3.87
CA LYS A 145 3.78 -19.28 3.87
C LYS A 145 4.74 -18.35 3.13
N ILE A 146 4.19 -17.48 2.30
CA ILE A 146 4.97 -16.45 1.61
C ILE A 146 5.54 -15.51 2.66
N ASN A 147 6.86 -15.27 2.60
CA ASN A 147 7.59 -14.56 3.65
C ASN A 147 8.32 -13.33 3.11
N THR A 148 9.06 -13.45 2.01
CA THR A 148 9.94 -12.36 1.54
C THR A 148 9.76 -12.13 0.05
N LEU A 149 9.77 -10.85 -0.36
CA LEU A 149 9.83 -10.41 -1.74
C LEU A 149 11.10 -9.59 -1.89
N ILE A 150 11.99 -10.00 -2.79
CA ILE A 150 13.22 -9.27 -3.11
C ILE A 150 13.00 -8.63 -4.48
N VAL A 151 13.31 -7.35 -4.58
CA VAL A 151 13.28 -6.55 -5.80
C VAL A 151 14.71 -6.09 -6.06
N SER A 152 15.35 -6.62 -7.10
CA SER A 152 16.72 -6.27 -7.47
C SER A 152 16.72 -5.65 -8.87
N HIS A 153 17.13 -4.38 -8.97
CA HIS A 153 17.25 -3.71 -10.26
C HIS A 153 18.59 -4.06 -10.91
N LEU A 154 18.57 -4.35 -12.21
CA LEU A 154 19.71 -4.81 -13.01
C LEU A 154 20.09 -3.74 -14.04
N PRO A 155 21.36 -3.63 -14.46
CA PRO A 155 22.51 -4.48 -14.12
C PRO A 155 23.21 -4.14 -12.81
N ASP A 156 23.18 -2.87 -12.37
CA ASP A 156 23.89 -2.37 -11.18
C ASP A 156 22.96 -1.55 -10.26
N GLY A 157 21.65 -1.82 -10.31
CA GLY A 157 20.66 -1.08 -9.54
C GLY A 157 20.50 -1.60 -8.10
N PRO A 158 19.80 -0.85 -7.23
CA PRO A 158 19.63 -1.23 -5.84
C PRO A 158 18.75 -2.47 -5.66
N THR A 159 18.95 -3.15 -4.53
CA THR A 159 18.16 -4.33 -4.15
C THR A 159 17.39 -4.10 -2.86
N ALA A 160 16.07 -4.02 -2.94
CA ALA A 160 15.19 -3.91 -1.79
C ALA A 160 14.62 -5.28 -1.37
N THR A 161 14.78 -5.60 -0.10
CA THR A 161 14.19 -6.80 0.51
C THR A 161 13.00 -6.42 1.36
N PHE A 162 11.83 -6.99 1.07
CA PHE A 162 10.59 -6.77 1.79
C PHE A 162 10.12 -8.04 2.48
N HIS A 163 9.65 -7.90 3.72
CA HIS A 163 8.83 -8.92 4.35
C HIS A 163 7.37 -8.79 3.87
N VAL A 164 6.82 -9.89 3.38
CA VAL A 164 5.44 -9.97 2.87
C VAL A 164 4.55 -10.60 3.93
N THR A 165 3.43 -9.96 4.20
CA THR A 165 2.42 -10.44 5.16
C THR A 165 1.01 -10.25 4.60
N ASN A 166 0.03 -10.93 5.20
CA ASN A 166 -1.39 -10.81 4.86
C ASN A 166 -1.69 -11.04 3.37
N VAL A 167 -1.08 -12.06 2.77
CA VAL A 167 -1.32 -12.41 1.37
C VAL A 167 -2.71 -13.03 1.22
N ILE A 168 -3.59 -12.32 0.50
CA ILE A 168 -4.91 -12.79 0.12
C ILE A 168 -4.92 -12.88 -1.41
N PRO A 169 -4.95 -14.10 -1.98
CA PRO A 169 -5.02 -14.27 -3.42
C PRO A 169 -6.36 -13.81 -3.97
N CYS A 170 -6.39 -13.41 -5.23
CA CYS A 170 -7.57 -12.86 -5.91
C CYS A 170 -8.80 -13.77 -5.76
N ARG A 171 -8.62 -15.10 -5.87
CA ARG A 171 -9.71 -16.10 -5.74
C ARG A 171 -10.48 -16.06 -4.42
N LYS A 172 -9.87 -15.53 -3.34
CA LYS A 172 -10.50 -15.44 -2.01
C LYS A 172 -11.21 -14.11 -1.75
N LEU A 173 -11.15 -13.16 -2.70
CA LEU A 173 -11.84 -11.88 -2.58
C LEU A 173 -13.34 -12.07 -2.85
N ARG A 174 -14.18 -11.69 -1.87
CA ARG A 174 -15.62 -11.95 -1.85
C ARG A 174 -16.45 -11.13 -2.87
N ALA A 175 -15.83 -10.19 -3.60
CA ALA A 175 -16.52 -9.08 -4.24
C ALA A 175 -16.69 -9.18 -5.78
N LEU A 176 -16.17 -10.20 -6.48
CA LEU A 176 -16.19 -10.21 -7.95
C LEU A 176 -17.12 -11.25 -8.57
N LYS A 177 -18.12 -10.76 -9.32
CA LYS A 177 -18.81 -11.54 -10.35
C LYS A 177 -17.95 -11.66 -11.62
N ASN A 178 -17.17 -10.63 -11.97
CA ASN A 178 -16.26 -10.62 -13.12
C ASN A 178 -14.80 -10.65 -12.64
N ARG A 179 -14.16 -11.82 -12.67
CA ARG A 179 -12.86 -12.09 -12.00
C ARG A 179 -11.63 -11.92 -12.91
N GLY A 180 -11.74 -11.10 -13.95
CA GLY A 180 -10.66 -10.91 -14.93
C GLY A 180 -9.85 -9.65 -14.64
N ILE A 181 -8.52 -9.79 -14.57
CA ILE A 181 -7.61 -8.68 -14.80
C ILE A 181 -7.50 -8.56 -16.32
N GLU A 182 -7.81 -7.39 -16.87
CA GLU A 182 -7.66 -7.11 -18.30
C GLU A 182 -6.16 -7.04 -18.63
N GLU A 183 -5.71 -7.86 -19.57
CA GLU A 183 -4.28 -8.01 -19.91
C GLU A 183 -3.75 -6.81 -20.71
N ASP A 184 -4.59 -6.21 -21.56
CA ASP A 184 -4.20 -5.13 -22.48
C ASP A 184 -4.13 -3.74 -21.83
N VAL A 185 -4.66 -3.58 -20.62
CA VAL A 185 -4.76 -2.27 -19.96
C VAL A 185 -3.54 -2.06 -19.06
N ILE A 186 -2.76 -1.01 -19.29
CA ILE A 186 -1.66 -0.63 -18.39
C ILE A 186 -2.25 -0.04 -17.10
N PRO A 187 -1.79 -0.46 -15.90
CA PRO A 187 -2.29 0.09 -14.65
C PRO A 187 -1.76 1.48 -14.38
N HIS A 188 -2.59 2.38 -13.86
CA HIS A 188 -2.12 3.62 -13.24
C HIS A 188 -1.51 3.30 -11.85
N LEU A 189 -0.35 3.86 -11.56
CA LEU A 189 0.40 3.59 -10.34
C LEU A 189 0.20 4.74 -9.35
N ILE A 190 -0.24 4.40 -8.13
CA ILE A 190 -0.37 5.34 -7.02
C ILE A 190 0.59 4.94 -5.91
N LEU A 191 1.56 5.80 -5.62
CA LEU A 191 2.50 5.66 -4.51
C LEU A 191 2.17 6.75 -3.48
N ASN A 192 1.66 6.35 -2.33
CA ASN A 192 1.13 7.29 -1.33
C ASN A 192 1.91 7.25 -0.03
N ARG A 193 2.20 8.44 0.53
CA ARG A 193 2.81 8.67 1.85
C ARG A 193 4.22 8.12 2.03
N PHE A 194 5.02 8.13 0.98
CA PHE A 194 6.47 8.00 1.07
C PHE A 194 7.04 9.40 1.28
N MET A 195 7.28 9.79 2.53
CA MET A 195 7.59 11.18 2.87
C MET A 195 9.05 11.41 3.26
N THR A 196 9.70 10.39 3.81
CA THR A 196 11.13 10.46 4.17
C THR A 196 12.02 10.26 2.94
N THR A 197 13.30 10.63 3.01
CA THR A 197 14.30 10.32 1.98
C THR A 197 14.36 8.82 1.65
N LEU A 198 14.40 7.97 2.67
CA LEU A 198 14.31 6.51 2.49
C LEU A 198 12.97 6.09 1.86
N GLY A 199 11.88 6.74 2.25
CA GLY A 199 10.57 6.55 1.66
C GLY A 199 10.58 6.83 0.16
N ARG A 200 11.19 7.95 -0.27
CA ARG A 200 11.38 8.32 -1.68
C ARG A 200 12.22 7.30 -2.42
N ARG A 201 13.31 6.83 -1.82
CA ARG A 201 14.13 5.74 -2.39
C ARG A 201 13.30 4.49 -2.65
N VAL A 202 12.48 4.06 -1.69
CA VAL A 202 11.57 2.91 -1.85
C VAL A 202 10.47 3.17 -2.88
N GLU A 203 9.92 4.38 -2.90
CA GLU A 203 8.95 4.84 -3.90
C GLU A 203 9.54 4.67 -5.30
N ARG A 204 10.79 5.08 -5.50
CA ARG A 204 11.50 4.95 -6.78
C ARG A 204 11.77 3.50 -7.16
N ILE A 205 12.24 2.68 -6.22
CA ILE A 205 12.47 1.25 -6.45
C ILE A 205 11.19 0.54 -6.87
N LEU A 206 10.05 0.85 -6.24
CA LEU A 206 8.76 0.25 -6.58
C LEU A 206 8.17 0.84 -7.87
N GLY A 207 8.36 2.14 -8.10
CA GLY A 207 7.87 2.83 -9.30
C GLY A 207 8.59 2.44 -10.58
N ALA A 208 9.90 2.15 -10.50
CA ALA A 208 10.70 1.64 -11.60
C ALA A 208 10.24 0.26 -12.13
N LEU A 209 9.41 -0.48 -11.37
CA LEU A 209 8.81 -1.74 -11.86
C LEU A 209 7.71 -1.52 -12.89
N PHE A 210 7.20 -0.30 -13.02
CA PHE A 210 6.09 0.02 -13.91
C PHE A 210 6.54 0.92 -15.06
N PRO A 211 5.97 0.73 -16.27
CA PRO A 211 6.26 1.57 -17.40
C PRO A 211 5.83 3.00 -17.10
N SER A 212 6.42 3.94 -17.81
CA SER A 212 6.18 5.37 -17.60
C SER A 212 4.73 5.78 -17.84
N ALA A 213 4.03 5.06 -18.74
CA ALA A 213 2.59 5.19 -18.93
C ALA A 213 1.78 4.97 -17.64
N SER A 214 2.24 4.08 -16.74
CA SER A 214 1.60 3.88 -15.43
C SER A 214 1.73 5.09 -14.50
N ARG A 215 2.80 5.87 -14.64
CA ARG A 215 3.08 7.07 -13.82
C ARG A 215 2.42 8.33 -14.38
N GLY A 216 1.90 8.27 -15.62
CA GLY A 216 1.18 9.36 -16.27
C GLY A 216 -0.25 9.54 -15.74
N PRO A 217 -1.02 10.46 -16.34
CA PRO A 217 -2.39 10.75 -15.90
C PRO A 217 -3.31 9.52 -16.07
N PRO A 218 -4.25 9.30 -15.14
CA PRO A 218 -5.18 8.17 -15.20
C PRO A 218 -6.11 8.26 -16.42
N LEU A 219 -6.27 7.15 -17.14
CA LEU A 219 -7.23 7.04 -18.25
C LEU A 219 -8.67 6.83 -17.75
N PRO A 220 -9.73 7.19 -18.50
CA PRO A 220 -11.12 7.04 -18.04
C PRO A 220 -11.53 5.61 -17.64
N HIS A 221 -10.97 4.61 -18.34
CA HIS A 221 -11.14 3.19 -18.04
C HIS A 221 -9.77 2.59 -17.74
N CYS A 222 -9.37 2.58 -16.47
CA CYS A 222 -8.07 2.09 -16.07
C CYS A 222 -8.16 1.18 -14.85
N ARG A 223 -7.19 0.27 -14.74
CA ARG A 223 -6.89 -0.41 -13.50
C ARG A 223 -5.85 0.41 -12.73
N THR A 224 -5.89 0.39 -11.40
CA THR A 224 -5.00 1.17 -10.55
C THR A 224 -4.29 0.26 -9.57
N VAL A 225 -2.97 0.31 -9.57
CA VAL A 225 -2.14 -0.34 -8.56
C VAL A 225 -1.75 0.70 -7.53
N VAL A 226 -2.01 0.39 -6.26
CA VAL A 226 -1.77 1.29 -5.14
C VAL A 226 -0.77 0.68 -4.19
N PHE A 227 0.32 1.40 -3.91
CA PHE A 227 1.19 1.17 -2.78
C PHE A 227 0.96 2.30 -1.77
N HIS A 228 0.19 1.98 -0.73
CA HIS A 228 -0.10 2.94 0.33
C HIS A 228 0.80 2.69 1.53
N ASN A 229 1.73 3.59 1.80
CA ASN A 229 2.53 3.55 3.02
C ASN A 229 1.73 4.07 4.21
N GLN A 230 1.66 3.28 5.27
CA GLN A 230 1.13 3.70 6.55
C GLN A 230 1.94 3.03 7.67
N ARG A 231 2.71 3.83 8.42
CA ARG A 231 3.49 3.37 9.58
C ARG A 231 4.49 2.26 9.24
N ASP A 232 5.24 2.44 8.15
CA ASP A 232 6.18 1.48 7.54
C ASP A 232 5.54 0.18 7.01
N PHE A 233 4.22 0.13 6.93
CA PHE A 233 3.50 -0.94 6.24
C PHE A 233 3.03 -0.40 4.89
N ILE A 234 3.55 -0.99 3.83
CA ILE A 234 3.16 -0.66 2.46
C ILE A 234 2.06 -1.63 2.07
N PHE A 235 0.83 -1.13 1.98
CA PHE A 235 -0.32 -1.91 1.56
C PHE A 235 -0.41 -1.91 0.04
N PHE A 236 -0.27 -3.10 -0.55
CA PHE A 236 -0.50 -3.31 -1.97
C PHE A 236 -1.97 -3.60 -2.24
N ARG A 237 -2.60 -2.82 -3.11
CA ARG A 237 -3.97 -3.02 -3.56
C ARG A 237 -4.05 -2.82 -5.06
N HIS A 238 -4.94 -3.55 -5.70
CA HIS A 238 -5.17 -3.45 -7.14
C HIS A 238 -6.65 -3.29 -7.42
N TYR A 239 -6.99 -2.13 -7.94
CA TYR A 239 -8.34 -1.69 -8.18
C TYR A 239 -8.64 -1.57 -9.67
N ARG A 240 -9.92 -1.65 -10.01
CA ARG A 240 -10.49 -1.21 -11.26
C ARG A 240 -11.49 -0.12 -10.88
N TYR A 241 -11.37 1.06 -11.48
CA TYR A 241 -12.37 2.09 -11.27
C TYR A 241 -13.19 2.35 -12.52
N ILE A 242 -14.42 2.78 -12.31
CA ILE A 242 -15.37 3.13 -13.35
C ILE A 242 -15.88 4.52 -13.00
N HIS A 243 -15.62 5.49 -13.89
CA HIS A 243 -16.26 6.80 -13.81
C HIS A 243 -17.74 6.62 -14.13
N ARG A 244 -18.61 7.03 -13.20
CA ARG A 244 -20.04 7.09 -13.45
C ARG A 244 -20.50 8.53 -13.41
N LYS A 245 -21.12 8.95 -14.51
CA LYS A 245 -21.91 10.18 -14.54
C LYS A 245 -23.29 9.86 -13.98
N ASN A 246 -23.83 10.74 -13.14
CA ASN A 246 -25.14 10.51 -12.51
C ASN A 246 -26.32 10.38 -13.49
N ASN A 247 -26.14 10.71 -14.77
CA ASN A 247 -27.15 10.54 -15.81
C ASN A 247 -27.49 9.07 -16.11
N ASP A 248 -26.61 8.12 -15.75
CA ASP A 248 -26.83 6.68 -15.97
C ASP A 248 -27.57 5.98 -14.82
N ALA A 249 -28.09 6.74 -13.84
CA ALA A 249 -28.88 6.22 -12.72
C ALA A 249 -30.36 5.94 -13.07
N THR A 250 -30.72 5.82 -14.35
CA THR A 250 -31.99 5.26 -14.83
C THR A 250 -31.93 3.74 -14.76
N GLY A 251 -32.19 3.16 -13.57
CA GLY A 251 -32.46 1.72 -13.50
C GLY A 251 -32.38 1.02 -12.15
N SER A 252 -31.99 1.68 -11.06
CA SER A 252 -31.91 1.03 -9.74
C SER A 252 -32.74 1.75 -8.68
N LYS A 253 -34.02 1.37 -8.61
CA LYS A 253 -34.97 1.53 -7.49
C LYS A 253 -34.71 2.73 -6.58
N ARG A 254 -35.22 3.91 -6.95
CA ARG A 254 -35.54 4.95 -5.97
C ARG A 254 -36.59 4.38 -5.01
N LYS A 255 -36.18 4.17 -3.76
CA LYS A 255 -37.06 3.89 -2.63
C LYS A 255 -37.94 5.14 -2.45
N LYS A 256 -39.24 5.06 -2.80
CA LYS A 256 -40.22 6.11 -2.48
C LYS A 256 -40.16 6.36 -0.97
N VAL A 257 -39.66 7.52 -0.58
CA VAL A 257 -39.91 8.11 0.73
C VAL A 257 -41.03 9.12 0.48
N ASN A 258 -42.10 9.01 1.26
CA ASN A 258 -43.32 9.81 1.13
C ASN A 258 -42.99 11.30 1.28
N GLU A 259 -43.48 12.09 0.33
CA GLU A 259 -43.56 13.54 0.39
C GLU A 259 -44.89 13.89 1.07
N GLU A 260 -44.84 14.37 2.30
CA GLU A 260 -45.85 15.31 2.82
C GLU A 260 -45.13 16.38 3.64
N GLU A 261 -45.55 17.62 3.39
CA GLU A 261 -45.19 18.90 4.03
C GLU A 261 -43.84 19.55 3.65
N VAL A 262 -43.90 20.39 2.60
CA VAL A 262 -43.05 21.60 2.51
C VAL A 262 -43.93 22.76 2.06
N GLY A 263 -44.13 23.72 2.96
CA GLY A 263 -44.59 25.06 2.64
C GLY A 263 -43.54 25.82 1.84
N GLU A 264 -44.02 26.68 0.96
CA GLU A 264 -43.25 27.51 0.04
C GLU A 264 -42.22 28.40 0.74
N MET A 265 -40.95 28.30 0.34
CA MET A 265 -39.98 29.37 0.46
C MET A 265 -39.08 29.36 -0.78
N GLU A 266 -39.24 30.39 -1.61
CA GLU A 266 -38.37 30.71 -2.74
C GLU A 266 -36.99 31.18 -2.23
N GLY A 267 -35.91 30.61 -2.78
CA GLY A 267 -34.56 31.08 -2.48
C GLY A 267 -33.45 30.16 -3.00
N VAL A 268 -32.97 30.45 -4.22
CA VAL A 268 -31.65 30.09 -4.79
C VAL A 268 -31.21 28.64 -4.61
N GLY A 269 -31.58 27.77 -5.56
CA GLY A 269 -31.04 26.42 -5.66
C GLY A 269 -29.53 26.40 -5.96
N PRO A 270 -28.74 25.48 -5.38
CA PRO A 270 -27.34 25.35 -5.74
C PRO A 270 -27.25 24.82 -7.18
N SER A 271 -26.43 25.45 -8.02
CA SER A 271 -26.04 24.92 -9.32
C SER A 271 -25.48 23.51 -9.12
N THR A 272 -26.30 22.51 -9.41
CA THR A 272 -25.95 21.10 -9.22
C THR A 272 -25.13 20.67 -10.42
N GLU A 273 -23.86 21.07 -10.42
CA GLU A 273 -22.82 20.44 -11.25
C GLU A 273 -22.92 18.91 -11.03
N PRO A 274 -22.91 18.09 -12.10
CA PRO A 274 -22.97 16.64 -11.95
C PRO A 274 -21.74 16.19 -11.16
N LEU A 275 -21.96 15.74 -9.92
CA LEU A 275 -20.92 15.13 -9.11
C LEU A 275 -20.50 13.79 -9.76
N ASP A 276 -19.44 13.84 -10.55
CA ASP A 276 -18.75 12.66 -11.05
C ASP A 276 -18.30 11.83 -9.85
N HIS A 277 -18.78 10.59 -9.74
CA HIS A 277 -18.39 9.68 -8.68
C HIS A 277 -17.65 8.47 -9.26
N VAL A 278 -16.59 8.08 -8.56
CA VAL A 278 -15.73 6.97 -8.96
C VAL A 278 -16.14 5.73 -8.18
N VAL A 279 -16.58 4.69 -8.89
CA VAL A 279 -16.85 3.38 -8.29
C VAL A 279 -15.61 2.52 -8.42
N VAL A 280 -15.13 1.99 -7.31
CA VAL A 280 -13.89 1.20 -7.25
C VAL A 280 -14.18 -0.24 -6.87
N ASN A 281 -13.70 -1.17 -7.67
CA ASN A 281 -13.74 -2.61 -7.41
C ASN A 281 -12.33 -3.15 -7.27
N GLU A 282 -12.09 -4.04 -6.32
CA GLU A 282 -10.77 -4.64 -6.15
C GLU A 282 -10.63 -5.92 -6.97
N VAL A 283 -9.56 -6.06 -7.73
CA VAL A 283 -9.40 -7.12 -8.77
C VAL A 283 -8.13 -7.95 -8.61
N GLY A 284 -7.14 -7.51 -7.85
CA GLY A 284 -5.86 -8.23 -7.69
C GLY A 284 -5.60 -8.74 -6.27
N PRO A 285 -4.47 -9.44 -6.05
CA PRO A 285 -4.10 -9.91 -4.72
C PRO A 285 -3.92 -8.76 -3.74
N ARG A 286 -4.20 -9.02 -2.46
CA ARG A 286 -3.85 -8.13 -1.35
C ARG A 286 -2.63 -8.68 -0.65
N PHE A 287 -1.68 -7.81 -0.35
CA PHE A 287 -0.61 -8.13 0.58
C PHE A 287 -0.09 -6.86 1.23
N THR A 288 0.74 -7.03 2.25
CA THR A 288 1.39 -5.95 2.96
C THR A 288 2.89 -6.19 2.93
N LEU A 289 3.63 -5.21 2.45
CA LEU A 289 5.08 -5.22 2.44
C LEU A 289 5.61 -4.43 3.64
N LYS A 290 6.75 -4.86 4.15
CA LYS A 290 7.53 -4.12 5.13
C LYS A 290 9.00 -4.17 4.76
N LEU A 291 9.63 -3.02 4.58
CA LEU A 291 11.05 -2.97 4.23
C LEU A 291 11.90 -3.65 5.31
N LYS A 292 12.81 -4.53 4.90
CA LYS A 292 13.84 -5.15 5.75
C LYS A 292 15.21 -4.53 5.51
N SER A 293 15.58 -4.35 4.25
CA SER A 293 16.86 -3.77 3.87
C SER A 293 16.84 -3.23 2.44
N ILE A 294 17.75 -2.30 2.18
CA ILE A 294 18.14 -1.83 0.85
C ILE A 294 19.64 -2.06 0.74
N GLN A 295 20.03 -2.79 -0.29
CA GLN A 295 21.41 -3.06 -0.66
C GLN A 295 21.77 -2.20 -1.87
N LEU A 296 22.99 -1.68 -1.89
CA LEU A 296 23.61 -1.05 -3.06
C LEU A 296 23.98 -2.15 -4.06
N GLY A 297 23.62 -1.95 -5.32
CA GLY A 297 23.82 -2.94 -6.37
C GLY A 297 22.90 -4.17 -6.29
N THR A 298 23.22 -5.15 -7.16
CA THR A 298 22.41 -6.36 -7.32
C THR A 298 22.48 -7.27 -6.10
N PHE A 299 21.55 -8.22 -6.02
CA PHE A 299 21.44 -9.11 -4.86
C PHE A 299 22.76 -9.87 -4.60
N ASP A 300 23.41 -9.54 -3.48
CA ASP A 300 24.58 -10.26 -2.97
C ASP A 300 24.40 -10.55 -1.48
N SER A 301 24.35 -11.85 -1.14
CA SER A 301 24.17 -12.29 0.23
C SER A 301 25.46 -12.30 1.05
N GLN A 302 26.63 -12.22 0.43
CA GLN A 302 27.93 -12.40 1.11
C GLN A 302 28.66 -11.07 1.31
N PHE A 303 28.75 -10.25 0.26
CA PHE A 303 29.55 -9.02 0.27
C PHE A 303 28.73 -7.78 -0.10
N GLY A 304 27.41 -7.88 -0.06
CA GLY A 304 26.52 -6.79 -0.40
C GLY A 304 26.62 -5.61 0.57
N ASP A 305 26.91 -4.43 0.05
CA ASP A 305 26.88 -3.18 0.81
C ASP A 305 25.44 -2.72 1.05
N TYR A 306 25.09 -2.43 2.30
CA TYR A 306 23.72 -2.03 2.65
C TYR A 306 23.61 -0.53 2.87
N GLU A 307 22.81 0.13 2.02
CA GLU A 307 22.36 1.51 2.22
C GLU A 307 21.53 1.62 3.51
N TRP A 308 20.62 0.66 3.72
CA TRP A 308 19.77 0.66 4.90
C TRP A 308 19.42 -0.77 5.35
N VAL A 309 19.45 -1.00 6.65
CA VAL A 309 19.00 -2.26 7.27
C VAL A 309 18.13 -1.95 8.47
N LYS A 310 16.99 -2.63 8.55
CA LYS A 310 16.10 -2.53 9.70
C LYS A 310 16.74 -3.12 10.96
N LYS A 311 17.39 -2.27 11.76
CA LYS A 311 17.97 -2.64 13.06
C LYS A 311 17.01 -2.26 14.17
N GLY A 312 16.47 -3.28 14.87
CA GLY A 312 15.54 -3.06 15.99
C GLY A 312 16.12 -2.23 17.14
N ALA A 313 17.45 -2.29 17.32
CA ALA A 313 18.16 -1.46 18.28
C ALA A 313 18.17 0.04 17.90
N VAL A 314 18.25 0.36 16.61
CA VAL A 314 18.38 1.73 16.09
C VAL A 314 17.03 2.43 16.03
N ILE A 315 15.98 1.74 15.56
CA ILE A 315 14.62 2.31 15.49
C ILE A 315 14.02 2.50 16.91
N GLY A 316 14.59 1.81 17.90
CA GLY A 316 14.13 1.84 19.28
C GLY A 316 12.77 1.15 19.48
N LYS A 317 12.23 1.26 20.70
CA LYS A 317 10.92 0.69 21.06
C LYS A 317 9.75 1.65 20.80
N SER A 318 10.04 2.84 20.27
CA SER A 318 9.03 3.85 19.99
C SER A 318 8.06 3.34 18.92
N ARG A 319 6.75 3.45 19.20
CA ARG A 319 5.68 3.14 18.23
C ARG A 319 5.27 4.37 17.40
N ARG A 320 6.04 5.46 17.49
CA ARG A 320 5.79 6.77 16.86
C ARG A 320 6.89 7.18 15.88
N THR A 321 7.93 6.36 15.75
CA THR A 321 9.00 6.53 14.77
C THR A 321 8.71 5.64 13.58
N PHE A 322 8.70 6.22 12.39
CA PHE A 322 8.49 5.54 11.11
C PHE A 322 9.54 6.05 10.15
N VAL A 323 10.07 5.17 9.30
CA VAL A 323 11.25 5.41 8.45
C VAL A 323 10.90 5.63 6.99
N LEU A 324 9.66 5.33 6.59
CA LEU A 324 9.13 5.54 5.23
C LEU A 324 8.20 6.77 5.14
#